data_AF-A0A559JBA2-F1
#
_entry.id   AF-A0A559JBA2-F1
#
_cell.length_a   1.000
_cell.length_b   1.000
_cell.length_c   1.000
_cell.angle_alpha   90.00
_cell.angle_beta   90.00
_cell.angle_gamma   90.00
#
_symmetry.space_group_name_H-M   'P 1'
#
loop_
_entity.id
_entity.type
_entity.pdbx_description
1 polymer ?
#
loop_
_entity_poly.entity_id
_entity_poly.type
_entity_poly.pdbx_seq_one_letter_code
_entity_poly.pdbx_strand_id
1 'polypeptide(L)'
;MIGAVGLYQSAYADTSSTPGSVDDPIVTKGYVDSMVAKLVQQELSKQGASGGGGGSSKLEVVTVPWGTKLIVEDGGELIVRTGRALAYSSDANGLSDLTDGLDIKPGKLVGNNHLILNPRGERGVEADPKQSKGLTVLVRGTYKLI
;
A
#
# COMPACT_ATOMS: atom_id res chain seq x y z
N MET A 1 -65.53 43.48 -3.14
CA MET A 1 -64.83 43.16 -4.40
C MET A 1 -63.47 43.81 -4.35
N ILE A 2 -62.45 43.05 -3.91
CA ILE A 2 -61.08 43.54 -3.68
C ILE A 2 -60.30 43.33 -4.98
N GLY A 3 -59.79 44.42 -5.58
CA GLY A 3 -58.97 44.36 -6.80
C GLY A 3 -57.53 43.97 -6.46
N ALA A 4 -57.04 42.92 -7.11
CA ALA A 4 -55.65 42.49 -6.99
C ALA A 4 -54.76 43.27 -7.96
N VAL A 5 -53.76 43.98 -7.43
CA VAL A 5 -52.68 44.60 -8.20
C VAL A 5 -51.57 43.57 -8.39
N GLY A 6 -51.28 43.20 -9.63
CA GLY A 6 -50.17 42.29 -9.96
C GLY A 6 -48.83 43.02 -9.95
N LEU A 7 -47.90 42.56 -9.11
CA LEU A 7 -46.50 42.98 -9.13
C LEU A 7 -45.76 42.15 -10.18
N TYR A 8 -45.22 42.80 -11.22
CA TYR A 8 -44.32 42.18 -12.18
C TYR A 8 -42.88 42.36 -11.67
N GLN A 9 -42.19 41.25 -11.37
CA GLN A 9 -40.78 41.24 -11.02
C GLN A 9 -39.99 40.64 -12.18
N SER A 10 -39.21 41.48 -12.87
CA SER A 10 -38.27 41.04 -13.91
C SER A 10 -36.93 40.67 -13.26
N ALA A 11 -36.54 39.40 -13.36
CA ALA A 11 -35.22 38.93 -12.98
C ALA A 11 -34.27 39.01 -14.19
N TYR A 12 -33.13 39.69 -14.04
CA TYR A 12 -32.04 39.61 -15.00
C TYR A 12 -31.19 38.37 -14.67
N ALA A 13 -30.87 37.56 -15.69
CA ALA A 13 -29.90 36.48 -15.55
C ALA A 13 -28.50 37.10 -15.39
N ASP A 14 -27.82 36.77 -14.30
CA ASP A 14 -26.43 37.16 -14.05
C ASP A 14 -25.52 36.41 -15.04
N THR A 15 -24.86 37.14 -15.94
CA THR A 15 -23.99 36.58 -16.98
C THR A 15 -22.53 36.55 -16.49
N SER A 16 -22.36 36.16 -15.23
CA SER A 16 -21.09 36.21 -14.50
C SER A 16 -20.14 35.07 -14.89
N SER A 17 -19.56 35.18 -16.08
CA SER A 17 -18.17 34.83 -16.33
C SER A 17 -17.76 35.47 -17.65
N THR A 18 -17.52 36.78 -17.63
CA THR A 18 -16.91 37.45 -18.79
C THR A 18 -15.42 37.09 -18.80
N PRO A 19 -14.89 36.44 -19.85
CA PRO A 19 -13.47 36.11 -19.91
C PRO A 19 -12.62 37.39 -19.83
N GLY A 20 -11.64 37.39 -18.96
CA GLY A 20 -10.79 38.53 -18.64
C GLY A 20 -11.30 39.39 -17.47
N SER A 21 -12.40 39.00 -16.82
CA SER A 21 -12.87 39.63 -15.57
C SER A 21 -12.01 39.19 -14.37
N VAL A 22 -12.27 39.79 -13.20
CA VAL A 22 -11.62 39.40 -11.95
C VAL A 22 -11.96 37.97 -11.53
N ASP A 23 -13.14 37.49 -11.90
CA ASP A 23 -13.64 36.15 -11.54
C ASP A 23 -13.27 35.08 -12.59
N ASP A 24 -12.98 35.49 -13.84
CA ASP A 24 -12.54 34.61 -14.93
C ASP A 24 -11.38 35.25 -15.70
N PRO A 25 -10.14 35.23 -15.17
CA PRO A 25 -9.00 35.85 -15.82
C PRO A 25 -8.47 35.03 -16.99
N ILE A 26 -8.07 35.70 -18.07
CA ILE A 26 -7.37 35.05 -19.18
C ILE A 26 -5.91 34.79 -18.78
N VAL A 27 -5.47 33.55 -18.94
CA VAL A 27 -4.09 33.13 -18.63
C VAL A 27 -3.39 32.53 -19.85
N THR A 28 -2.06 32.55 -19.84
CA THR A 28 -1.26 32.00 -20.95
C THR A 28 -1.21 30.47 -20.89
N LYS A 29 -1.01 29.83 -22.04
CA LYS A 29 -0.87 28.36 -22.13
C LYS A 29 0.19 27.81 -21.17
N GLY A 30 1.36 28.45 -21.10
CA GLY A 30 2.47 28.00 -20.24
C GLY A 30 2.13 28.05 -18.74
N TYR A 31 1.33 29.03 -18.31
CA TYR A 31 0.85 29.12 -16.94
C TYR A 31 -0.06 27.94 -16.60
N VAL A 32 -1.05 27.64 -17.47
CA VAL A 32 -1.95 26.50 -17.31
C VAL A 32 -1.17 25.20 -17.30
N ASP A 33 -0.27 24.99 -18.27
CA ASP A 33 0.55 23.78 -18.37
C ASP A 33 1.39 23.58 -17.09
N SER A 34 1.98 24.65 -16.55
CA SER A 34 2.80 24.57 -15.34
C SER A 34 1.99 24.22 -14.09
N MET A 35 0.78 24.78 -13.96
CA MET A 35 -0.11 24.51 -12.83
C MET A 35 -0.67 23.10 -12.91
N VAL A 36 -1.07 22.65 -14.10
CA VAL A 36 -1.51 21.27 -14.33
C VAL A 36 -0.37 20.31 -14.02
N ALA A 37 0.84 20.52 -14.53
CA ALA A 37 1.99 19.67 -14.25
C ALA A 37 2.31 19.58 -12.74
N LYS A 38 2.24 20.72 -12.03
CA LYS A 38 2.48 20.77 -10.58
C LYS A 38 1.39 20.03 -9.79
N LEU A 39 0.12 20.25 -10.13
CA LEU A 39 -1.00 19.56 -9.49
C LEU A 39 -0.93 18.06 -9.75
N VAL A 40 -0.70 17.65 -11.00
CA VAL A 40 -0.51 16.24 -11.37
C VAL A 40 0.65 15.65 -10.56
N GLN A 41 1.80 16.31 -10.48
CA GLN A 41 2.92 15.84 -9.67
C GLN A 41 2.56 15.73 -8.17
N GLN A 42 1.82 16.68 -7.62
CA GLN A 42 1.37 16.64 -6.22
C GLN A 42 0.37 15.50 -5.98
N GLU A 43 -0.60 15.31 -6.87
CA GLU A 43 -1.58 14.22 -6.77
C GLU A 43 -0.92 12.84 -6.98
N LEU A 44 0.02 12.71 -7.92
CA LEU A 44 0.83 11.50 -8.09
C LEU A 44 1.68 11.21 -6.86
N SER A 45 2.23 12.24 -6.22
CA SER A 45 3.03 12.09 -4.99
C SER A 45 2.16 11.65 -3.81
N LYS A 46 0.90 12.07 -3.75
CA LYS A 46 -0.09 11.55 -2.79
C LYS A 46 -0.49 10.11 -3.12
N GLN A 47 -0.61 9.78 -4.41
CA GLN A 47 -0.89 8.43 -4.88
C GLN A 47 0.33 7.49 -4.70
N GLY A 48 1.54 8.02 -4.57
CA GLY A 48 2.76 7.28 -4.24
C GLY A 48 2.83 6.71 -2.81
N ALA A 49 1.82 6.97 -1.98
CA ALA A 49 1.66 6.35 -0.65
C ALA A 49 0.27 5.70 -0.43
N SER A 50 -0.67 5.81 -1.38
CA SER A 50 -2.00 5.18 -1.27
C SER A 50 -2.58 4.65 -2.60
N GLY A 51 -1.76 4.51 -3.64
CA GLY A 51 -2.08 3.68 -4.79
C GLY A 51 -1.89 2.24 -4.35
N GLY A 52 -2.98 1.48 -4.27
CA GLY A 52 -3.00 0.07 -3.93
C GLY A 52 -1.78 -0.62 -4.51
N GLY A 53 -0.82 -0.92 -3.63
CA GLY A 53 0.32 -1.74 -3.94
C GLY A 53 -0.25 -3.07 -4.36
N GLY A 54 -0.41 -3.27 -5.66
CA GLY A 54 -0.27 -4.59 -6.23
C GLY A 54 1.12 -5.02 -5.81
N GLY A 55 1.21 -5.66 -4.65
CA GLY A 55 2.40 -6.33 -4.18
C GLY A 55 2.88 -7.10 -5.40
N SER A 56 4.08 -6.74 -5.86
CA SER A 56 4.68 -7.31 -7.06
C SER A 56 4.33 -8.79 -7.10
N SER A 57 3.58 -9.25 -8.12
CA SER A 57 3.22 -10.67 -8.24
C SER A 57 4.45 -11.56 -8.44
N LYS A 58 5.62 -10.93 -8.59
CA LYS A 58 6.93 -11.56 -8.67
C LYS A 58 7.36 -12.03 -7.29
N LEU A 59 7.95 -13.23 -7.27
CA LEU A 59 8.74 -13.69 -6.14
C LEU A 59 10.12 -13.05 -6.19
N GLU A 60 10.45 -12.29 -5.15
CA GLU A 60 11.77 -11.69 -4.94
C GLU A 60 12.64 -12.60 -4.08
N VAL A 61 13.93 -12.69 -4.41
CA VAL A 61 14.90 -13.41 -3.57
C VAL A 61 15.43 -12.44 -2.53
N VAL A 62 15.16 -12.74 -1.26
CA VAL A 62 15.58 -11.95 -0.11
C VAL A 62 16.56 -12.76 0.73
N THR A 63 17.73 -12.19 0.99
CA THR A 63 18.66 -12.72 2.00
C THR A 63 18.30 -12.09 3.33
N VAL A 64 18.03 -12.91 4.35
CA VAL A 64 17.75 -12.48 5.73
C VAL A 64 19.01 -12.76 6.56
N PRO A 65 19.81 -11.75 6.90
CA PRO A 65 20.99 -11.94 7.74
C PRO A 65 20.62 -12.58 9.08
N TRP A 66 21.57 -13.32 9.66
CA TRP A 66 21.40 -13.85 11.00
C TRP A 66 21.21 -12.70 12.01
N GLY A 67 20.29 -12.87 12.95
CA GLY A 67 19.93 -11.85 13.93
C GLY A 67 18.90 -10.81 13.46
N THR A 68 18.47 -10.88 12.20
CA THR A 68 17.39 -10.03 11.65
C THR A 68 16.12 -10.83 11.41
N LYS A 69 14.99 -10.13 11.31
CA LYS A 69 13.67 -10.67 10.98
C LYS A 69 13.23 -10.13 9.63
N LEU A 70 12.67 -11.01 8.81
CA LEU A 70 11.91 -10.62 7.65
C LEU A 70 10.44 -10.52 8.05
N ILE A 71 9.89 -9.31 8.00
CA ILE A 71 8.46 -9.06 8.22
C ILE A 71 7.79 -8.89 6.87
N VAL A 72 6.73 -9.65 6.65
CA VAL A 72 5.90 -9.58 5.44
C VAL A 72 4.53 -9.03 5.85
N GLU A 73 4.08 -8.02 5.12
CA GLU A 73 2.84 -7.29 5.39
C GLU A 73 1.58 -8.14 5.10
N ASP A 74 0.41 -7.61 5.45
CA ASP A 74 -0.89 -8.29 5.30
C ASP A 74 -1.05 -8.90 3.89
N GLY A 75 -1.36 -10.20 3.83
CA GLY A 75 -1.62 -10.91 2.58
C GLY A 75 -0.39 -11.25 1.74
N GLY A 76 0.81 -10.92 2.22
CA GLY A 76 2.05 -11.36 1.58
C GLY A 76 2.35 -12.84 1.82
N GLU A 77 3.23 -13.38 1.00
CA GLU A 77 3.60 -14.79 1.02
C GLU A 77 5.13 -14.93 1.03
N LEU A 78 5.62 -15.99 1.65
CA LEU A 78 7.04 -16.33 1.64
C LEU A 78 7.31 -17.82 1.51
N ILE A 79 8.51 -18.15 1.01
CA ILE A 79 9.04 -19.51 0.95
C ILE A 79 10.48 -19.49 1.46
N VAL A 80 10.75 -20.19 2.55
CA VAL A 80 12.12 -20.38 3.04
C VAL A 80 12.84 -21.40 2.14
N ARG A 81 13.85 -20.97 1.39
CA ARG A 81 14.61 -21.83 0.47
C ARG A 81 15.83 -22.46 1.14
N THR A 82 16.53 -21.68 1.94
CA THR A 82 17.75 -22.16 2.64
C THR A 82 17.82 -21.62 4.06
N GLY A 83 18.45 -22.40 4.94
CA GLY A 83 18.55 -22.10 6.37
C GLY A 83 17.41 -22.72 7.17
N ARG A 84 17.48 -22.58 8.50
CA ARG A 84 16.44 -22.99 9.46
C ARG A 84 15.70 -21.74 9.93
N ALA A 85 14.43 -21.61 9.57
CA ALA A 85 13.63 -20.45 9.92
C ALA A 85 12.70 -20.74 11.09
N LEU A 86 12.51 -19.77 11.97
CA LEU A 86 11.46 -19.74 12.98
C LEU A 86 10.39 -18.74 12.56
N ALA A 87 9.13 -19.09 12.82
CA ALA A 87 8.01 -18.18 12.63
C ALA A 87 8.06 -17.05 13.66
N TYR A 88 7.86 -15.82 13.19
CA TYR A 88 7.72 -14.64 14.00
C TYR A 88 6.31 -14.06 13.85
N SER A 89 5.72 -13.63 14.96
CA SER A 89 4.50 -12.83 15.02
C SER A 89 4.58 -11.93 16.25
N SER A 90 4.02 -10.73 16.16
CA SER A 90 3.81 -9.85 17.32
C SER A 90 2.66 -10.30 18.23
N ASP A 91 1.83 -11.26 17.80
CA ASP A 91 0.68 -11.79 18.54
C ASP A 91 0.74 -13.32 18.72
N ALA A 92 -0.30 -13.92 19.33
CA ALA A 92 -0.37 -15.37 19.58
C ALA A 92 -0.72 -16.22 18.33
N ASN A 93 -1.04 -15.58 17.21
CA ASN A 93 -1.43 -16.25 15.98
C ASN A 93 -0.18 -16.51 15.12
N GLY A 94 -0.23 -17.56 14.30
CA GLY A 94 0.90 -18.02 13.52
C GLY A 94 0.90 -17.56 12.07
N LEU A 95 1.78 -18.20 11.30
CA LEU A 95 1.80 -18.15 9.85
C LEU A 95 0.97 -19.30 9.29
N SER A 96 0.22 -19.07 8.20
CA SER A 96 -0.54 -20.14 7.57
C SER A 96 0.35 -20.91 6.60
N ASP A 97 0.64 -22.17 6.91
CA ASP A 97 1.31 -23.09 6.00
C ASP A 97 0.29 -23.68 5.03
N LEU A 98 0.33 -23.25 3.78
CA LEU A 98 -0.58 -23.72 2.73
C LEU A 98 -0.13 -25.05 2.12
N THR A 99 1.04 -25.55 2.50
CA THR A 99 1.58 -26.84 2.03
C THR A 99 1.12 -27.97 2.94
N ASP A 100 1.29 -27.80 4.26
CA ASP A 100 0.90 -28.82 5.26
C ASP A 100 -0.48 -28.54 5.91
N GLY A 101 -1.08 -27.37 5.67
CA GLY A 101 -2.38 -27.00 6.24
C GLY A 101 -2.33 -26.69 7.74
N LEU A 102 -1.24 -26.12 8.22
CA LEU A 102 -0.97 -25.88 9.64
C LEU A 102 -0.86 -24.38 9.97
N ASP A 103 -1.25 -23.99 11.18
CA ASP A 103 -0.92 -22.67 11.75
C ASP A 103 0.42 -22.76 12.49
N ILE A 104 1.48 -22.22 11.89
CA ILE A 104 2.83 -22.23 12.46
C ILE A 104 2.93 -21.16 13.54
N LYS A 105 2.79 -21.58 14.80
CA LYS A 105 2.88 -20.68 15.95
C LYS A 105 4.26 -20.00 16.06
N PRO A 106 4.34 -18.79 16.66
CA PRO A 106 5.59 -18.09 16.87
C PRO A 106 6.65 -18.95 17.59
N GLY A 107 7.90 -18.86 17.14
CA GLY A 107 9.02 -19.65 17.62
C GLY A 107 9.03 -21.12 17.17
N LYS A 108 8.07 -21.56 16.34
CA LYS A 108 8.10 -22.88 15.69
C LYS A 108 8.85 -22.84 14.37
N LEU A 109 9.38 -23.99 13.98
CA LEU A 109 10.10 -24.13 12.72
C LEU A 109 9.15 -23.95 11.54
N VAL A 110 9.61 -23.21 10.54
CA VAL A 110 8.95 -23.10 9.25
C VAL A 110 9.59 -24.11 8.30
N GLY A 111 8.75 -24.92 7.64
CA GLY A 111 9.20 -25.91 6.67
C GLY A 111 9.90 -25.25 5.48
N ASN A 112 11.05 -25.78 5.08
CA ASN A 112 11.72 -25.31 3.86
C ASN A 112 10.87 -25.71 2.65
N ASN A 113 10.75 -24.79 1.70
CA ASN A 113 9.99 -24.96 0.45
C ASN A 113 8.47 -25.02 0.62
N HIS A 114 7.95 -24.63 1.79
CA HIS A 114 6.52 -24.52 2.02
C HIS A 114 6.05 -23.13 1.60
N LEU A 115 4.87 -23.05 1.01
CA LEU A 115 4.18 -21.80 0.75
C LEU A 115 3.55 -21.29 2.04
N ILE A 116 4.11 -20.22 2.58
CA ILE A 116 3.66 -19.59 3.80
C ILE A 116 2.87 -18.33 3.44
N LEU A 117 1.63 -18.25 3.89
CA LEU A 117 0.80 -17.06 3.82
C LEU A 117 0.88 -16.30 5.14
N ASN A 118 1.08 -15.00 5.07
CA ASN A 118 0.95 -14.08 6.19
C ASN A 118 -0.46 -13.47 6.17
N PRO A 119 -1.40 -13.94 7.03
CA PRO A 119 -2.76 -13.42 7.02
C PRO A 119 -2.82 -11.97 7.49
N ARG A 120 -1.83 -11.55 8.28
CA ARG A 120 -1.67 -10.21 8.83
C ARG A 120 -0.20 -9.78 8.81
N GLY A 121 0.04 -8.46 8.82
CA GLY A 121 1.34 -7.83 8.98
C GLY A 121 1.92 -8.05 10.37
N GLU A 122 3.14 -7.54 10.59
CA GLU A 122 3.94 -7.81 11.80
C GLU A 122 4.25 -9.30 12.02
N ARG A 123 4.19 -10.09 10.93
CA ARG A 123 4.51 -11.51 10.89
C ARG A 123 5.61 -11.79 9.89
N GLY A 124 6.31 -12.90 10.05
CA GLY A 124 7.26 -13.38 9.06
C GLY A 124 8.23 -14.38 9.66
N VAL A 125 9.50 -14.31 9.29
CA VAL A 125 10.48 -15.33 9.67
C VAL A 125 11.80 -14.74 10.15
N GLU A 126 12.45 -15.45 11.06
CA GLU A 126 13.80 -15.15 11.50
C GLU A 126 14.68 -16.40 11.48
N ALA A 127 15.99 -16.20 11.42
CA ALA A 127 16.95 -17.29 11.49
C ALA A 127 16.90 -17.98 12.87
N ASP A 128 16.80 -19.32 12.91
CA ASP A 128 16.92 -20.10 14.15
C ASP A 128 18.23 -19.72 14.87
N PRO A 129 18.19 -19.26 16.12
CA PRO A 129 19.40 -18.88 16.87
C PRO A 129 20.42 -20.01 17.00
N LYS A 130 20.00 -21.27 16.78
CA LYS A 130 20.88 -22.46 16.80
C LYS A 130 21.71 -22.63 15.52
N GLN A 131 21.56 -21.76 14.53
CA GLN A 131 22.40 -21.74 13.32
C GLN A 131 23.29 -20.49 13.29
N SER A 132 24.31 -20.49 12.43
CA SER A 132 25.24 -19.35 12.26
C SER A 132 25.09 -18.61 10.93
N LYS A 133 24.24 -19.11 10.02
CA LYS A 133 23.99 -18.53 8.69
C LYS A 133 22.62 -17.87 8.64
N GLY A 134 22.47 -16.90 7.75
CA GLY A 134 21.17 -16.29 7.45
C GLY A 134 20.25 -17.22 6.64
N LEU A 135 19.09 -16.68 6.26
CA LEU A 135 18.12 -17.36 5.41
C LEU A 135 18.20 -16.84 3.97
N THR A 136 17.81 -17.68 3.03
CA THR A 136 17.38 -17.22 1.70
C THR A 136 15.89 -17.51 1.59
N VAL A 137 15.10 -16.46 1.35
CA VAL A 137 13.64 -16.51 1.33
C VAL A 137 13.16 -15.97 -0.01
N LEU A 138 12.16 -16.61 -0.62
CA LEU A 138 11.39 -16.01 -1.69
C LEU A 138 10.22 -15.27 -1.07
N VAL A 139 9.97 -14.03 -1.48
CA VAL A 139 8.89 -13.21 -0.91
C VAL A 139 8.04 -12.64 -2.04
N ARG A 140 6.73 -12.66 -1.87
CA ARG A 140 5.77 -11.96 -2.71
C ARG A 140 4.94 -11.04 -1.82
N GLY A 141 4.83 -9.78 -2.20
CA GLY A 141 4.20 -8.73 -1.40
C GLY A 141 5.21 -7.81 -0.71
N THR A 142 4.69 -6.84 0.04
CA THR A 142 5.51 -5.85 0.74
C THR A 142 6.21 -6.49 1.95
N TYR A 143 7.50 -6.18 2.14
CA TYR A 143 8.28 -6.68 3.27
C TYR A 143 9.27 -5.64 3.79
N LYS A 144 9.73 -5.86 5.03
CA LYS A 144 10.81 -5.11 5.67
C LYS A 144 11.75 -6.05 6.43
N LEU A 145 13.02 -5.69 6.50
CA LEU A 145 14.02 -6.35 7.36
C LEU A 145 14.21 -5.50 8.62
N ILE A 146 14.08 -6.10 9.80
CA ILE A 146 14.23 -5.45 11.11
C ILE A 146 15.11 -6.24 12.07
#